data_AF-A0A1Y6BI96-F1
#
_entry.id   AF-A0A1Y6BI96-F1
#
_cell.length_a   1.000
_cell.length_b   1.000
_cell.length_c   1.000
_cell.angle_alpha   90.00
_cell.angle_beta   90.00
_cell.angle_gamma   90.00
#
_symmetry.space_group_name_H-M   'P 1'
#
loop_
_entity.id
_entity.type
_entity.pdbx_description
1 polymer ?
#
loop_
_entity_poly.entity_id
_entity_poly.type
_entity_poly.pdbx_seq_one_letter_code
_entity_poly.pdbx_strand_id
1 'polypeptide(L)'
;MQAYKLMITMSGTVLAVLLTGCSSTPYLDSHFGESVDMIKAQQTINPQASQNMDPVAGIDGKAGQEAIGRYYDSFKTPPSTANILTIDVLGGGGGK
;
A
#
# COMPACT_ATOMS: atom_id res chain seq x y z
N MET A 1 29.64 -18.18 -46.18
CA MET A 1 28.22 -18.61 -46.20
C MET A 1 27.73 -19.26 -44.91
N GLN A 2 28.59 -19.80 -44.04
CA GLN A 2 28.18 -20.37 -42.74
C GLN A 2 27.64 -19.31 -41.75
N ALA A 3 28.28 -18.13 -41.70
CA ALA A 3 27.95 -17.07 -40.74
C ALA A 3 26.59 -16.40 -40.99
N TYR A 4 26.18 -16.18 -42.24
CA TYR A 4 24.87 -15.58 -42.56
C TYR A 4 23.71 -16.51 -42.23
N LYS A 5 23.89 -17.83 -42.39
CA LYS A 5 22.91 -18.85 -41.98
C LYS A 5 22.72 -18.88 -40.46
N LEU A 6 23.79 -18.66 -39.71
CA LEU A 6 23.76 -18.60 -38.23
C LEU A 6 23.11 -17.30 -37.72
N MET A 7 23.36 -16.17 -38.38
CA MET A 7 22.71 -14.89 -38.05
C MET A 7 21.20 -14.90 -38.37
N ILE A 8 20.79 -15.50 -39.49
CA ILE A 8 19.36 -15.62 -39.87
C ILE A 8 18.61 -16.53 -38.89
N THR A 9 19.20 -17.64 -38.47
CA THR A 9 18.56 -18.55 -37.49
C THR A 9 18.43 -17.90 -36.12
N MET A 10 19.43 -17.15 -35.66
CA MET A 10 19.36 -16.39 -34.39
C MET A 10 18.28 -15.30 -34.42
N SER A 11 18.17 -14.56 -35.52
CA SER A 11 17.11 -13.54 -35.68
C SER A 11 15.71 -14.17 -35.68
N GLY A 12 15.55 -15.33 -36.33
CA GLY A 12 14.29 -16.08 -36.35
C GLY A 12 13.84 -16.55 -34.96
N THR A 13 14.77 -17.03 -34.13
CA THR A 13 14.48 -17.42 -32.74
C THR A 13 14.13 -16.23 -31.84
N VAL A 14 14.82 -15.10 -32.01
CA VAL A 14 14.52 -13.87 -31.24
C VAL A 14 13.11 -13.37 -31.56
N LEU A 15 12.72 -13.37 -32.84
CA LEU A 15 11.38 -12.98 -33.25
C LEU A 15 10.33 -13.95 -32.68
N ALA A 16 10.57 -15.26 -32.70
CA ALA A 16 9.64 -16.25 -32.15
C ALA A 16 9.38 -16.07 -30.63
N VAL A 17 10.40 -15.70 -29.84
CA VAL A 17 10.23 -15.43 -28.40
C VAL A 17 9.37 -14.18 -28.17
N LEU A 18 9.53 -13.14 -28.99
CA LEU A 18 8.74 -11.90 -28.86
C LEU A 18 7.25 -12.09 -29.17
N LEU A 19 6.87 -13.09 -29.96
CA LEU A 19 5.46 -13.39 -30.26
C LEU A 19 4.75 -14.19 -29.15
N THR A 20 5.46 -14.69 -28.13
CA THR A 20 4.86 -15.47 -27.04
C THR A 20 4.02 -14.64 -26.05
N GLY A 21 3.97 -13.32 -26.20
CA GLY A 21 3.21 -12.42 -25.33
C GLY A 21 1.69 -12.43 -25.53
N CYS A 22 1.18 -13.03 -26.61
CA CYS A 22 -0.26 -13.16 -26.84
C CYS A 22 -0.75 -14.52 -26.35
N SER A 23 -1.00 -14.64 -25.05
CA SER A 23 -1.53 -15.85 -24.42
C SER A 23 -2.70 -15.47 -23.52
N SER A 24 -3.80 -16.24 -23.55
CA SER A 24 -4.88 -16.06 -22.58
C SER A 24 -4.35 -16.39 -21.18
N THR A 25 -4.66 -15.58 -20.18
CA THR A 25 -4.14 -15.72 -18.82
C THR A 25 -5.22 -16.17 -17.83
N PRO A 26 -5.89 -17.32 -18.04
CA PRO A 26 -7.08 -17.69 -17.26
C PRO A 26 -6.81 -17.79 -15.75
N TYR A 27 -5.60 -18.19 -15.35
CA TYR A 27 -5.20 -18.23 -13.94
C TYR A 27 -4.98 -16.82 -13.36
N LEU A 28 -4.33 -15.92 -14.11
CA LEU A 28 -4.11 -14.55 -13.62
C LEU A 28 -5.45 -13.80 -13.55
N ASP A 29 -6.30 -13.98 -14.55
CA ASP A 29 -7.60 -13.34 -14.67
C ASP A 29 -8.55 -13.79 -13.55
N SER A 30 -8.46 -15.05 -13.12
CA SER A 30 -9.29 -15.56 -12.01
C SER A 30 -8.86 -15.05 -10.64
N HIS A 31 -7.59 -14.68 -10.47
CA HIS A 31 -7.01 -14.19 -9.21
C HIS A 31 -6.82 -12.65 -9.20
N PHE A 32 -7.25 -11.97 -10.25
CA PHE A 32 -7.08 -10.54 -10.36
C PHE A 32 -7.86 -9.80 -9.25
N GLY A 33 -7.14 -9.06 -8.40
CA GLY A 33 -7.73 -8.27 -7.31
C GLY A 33 -7.78 -8.97 -5.95
N GLU A 34 -7.42 -10.26 -5.85
CA GLU A 34 -7.48 -11.02 -4.59
C GLU A 34 -6.64 -10.38 -3.47
N SER A 35 -5.47 -9.83 -3.79
CA SER A 35 -4.62 -9.14 -2.82
C SER A 35 -5.26 -7.88 -2.25
N VAL A 36 -5.97 -7.12 -3.09
CA VAL A 36 -6.67 -5.91 -2.67
C VAL A 36 -7.88 -6.27 -1.82
N ASP A 37 -8.62 -7.31 -2.20
CA ASP A 37 -9.77 -7.77 -1.43
C ASP A 37 -9.37 -8.35 -0.08
N MET A 38 -8.22 -9.04 0.00
CA MET A 38 -7.63 -9.46 1.26
C MET A 38 -7.28 -8.27 2.15
N ILE A 39 -6.62 -7.23 1.61
CA ILE A 39 -6.28 -6.02 2.37
C ILE A 39 -7.54 -5.31 2.84
N LYS A 40 -8.56 -5.17 1.97
CA LYS A 40 -9.85 -4.59 2.36
C LYS A 40 -10.48 -5.37 3.51
N ALA A 41 -10.48 -6.70 3.47
CA ALA A 41 -11.04 -7.52 4.55
C ALA A 41 -10.29 -7.32 5.87
N GLN A 42 -8.96 -7.16 5.83
CA GLN A 42 -8.14 -6.88 7.02
C GLN A 42 -8.29 -5.44 7.55
N GLN A 43 -8.54 -4.47 6.67
CA GLN A 43 -8.68 -3.06 7.03
C GLN A 43 -10.11 -2.67 7.38
N THR A 44 -11.10 -3.49 7.01
CA THR A 44 -12.51 -3.22 7.31
C THR A 44 -12.81 -3.57 8.76
N ILE A 45 -12.92 -2.54 9.60
CA ILE A 45 -13.21 -2.68 11.04
C ILE A 45 -14.57 -3.34 11.29
N ASN A 46 -15.59 -3.00 10.50
CA ASN A 46 -16.92 -3.59 10.61
C ASN A 46 -17.54 -3.83 9.22
N PRO A 47 -17.49 -5.07 8.72
CA PRO A 47 -18.06 -5.41 7.41
C PRO A 47 -19.59 -5.35 7.36
N GLN A 48 -20.28 -5.28 8.51
CA GLN A 48 -21.75 -5.19 8.58
C GLN A 48 -22.21 -3.78 8.95
N ALA A 49 -21.33 -2.76 8.88
CA ALA A 49 -21.65 -1.39 9.28
C ALA A 49 -22.87 -0.80 8.55
N SER A 50 -23.12 -1.21 7.29
CA SER A 50 -24.27 -0.73 6.50
C SER A 50 -25.63 -1.22 7.02
N GLN A 51 -25.65 -2.31 7.79
CA GLN A 51 -26.87 -2.85 8.39
C GLN A 51 -27.17 -2.22 9.76
N ASN A 52 -26.23 -1.47 10.32
CA ASN A 52 -26.44 -0.78 11.58
C ASN A 52 -27.36 0.43 11.36
N MET A 53 -28.53 0.41 12.00
CA MET A 53 -29.51 1.49 11.98
C MET A 53 -29.38 2.43 13.18
N ASP A 54 -28.43 2.17 14.09
CA ASP A 54 -28.18 3.05 15.22
C ASP A 54 -27.79 4.45 14.71
N PRO A 55 -28.40 5.51 15.26
CA PRO A 55 -28.03 6.87 14.88
C PRO A 55 -26.57 7.12 15.24
N VAL A 56 -25.80 7.63 14.28
CA VAL A 56 -24.41 8.03 14.51
C VAL A 56 -24.42 9.19 15.51
N ALA A 57 -24.01 8.93 16.76
CA ALA A 57 -24.06 9.92 17.84
C ALA A 57 -23.13 11.13 17.63
N GLY A 58 -22.27 11.09 16.60
CA GLY A 58 -21.35 12.16 16.25
C GLY A 58 -20.36 12.49 17.37
N ILE A 59 -19.76 13.67 17.29
CA ILE A 59 -18.96 14.25 18.38
C ILE A 59 -19.83 15.22 19.17
N ASP A 60 -19.60 15.34 20.48
CA ASP A 60 -20.30 16.37 21.26
C ASP A 60 -19.86 17.78 20.82
N GLY A 61 -20.75 18.77 20.94
CA GLY A 61 -20.49 20.11 20.45
C GLY A 61 -19.26 20.78 21.07
N LYS A 62 -18.97 20.47 22.35
CA LYS A 62 -17.79 21.00 23.04
C LYS A 62 -16.51 20.38 22.50
N ALA A 63 -16.48 19.05 22.32
CA ALA A 63 -15.37 18.38 21.67
C ALA A 63 -15.15 18.87 20.23
N GLY A 64 -16.22 19.14 19.48
CA GLY A 64 -16.13 19.74 18.14
C GLY A 64 -15.49 21.13 18.16
N GLN A 65 -15.91 21.99 19.08
CA GLN A 65 -15.33 23.32 19.25
C GLN A 65 -13.84 23.24 19.61
N GLU A 66 -13.47 22.39 20.57
CA GLU A 66 -12.07 22.19 20.98
C GLU A 66 -11.22 21.60 19.86
N ALA A 67 -11.76 20.66 19.07
CA ALA A 67 -11.06 20.07 17.93
C ALA A 67 -10.70 21.12 16.87
N ILE A 68 -11.66 21.99 16.53
CA ILE A 68 -11.43 23.10 15.59
C ILE A 68 -10.48 24.15 16.19
N GLY A 69 -10.59 24.45 17.49
CA GLY A 69 -9.67 25.34 18.19
C GLY A 69 -8.22 24.86 18.11
N ARG A 70 -7.99 23.59 18.45
CA ARG A 70 -6.66 22.95 18.34
C ARG A 70 -6.14 22.92 16.91
N TYR A 71 -7.00 22.69 15.93
CA TYR A 71 -6.63 22.75 14.52
C TYR A 71 -6.09 24.14 14.18
N TYR A 72 -6.79 25.22 14.53
CA TYR A 72 -6.29 26.58 14.31
C TYR A 72 -5.01 26.90 15.08
N ASP A 73 -4.91 26.47 16.34
CA ASP A 73 -3.73 26.72 17.17
C ASP A 73 -2.48 25.98 16.64
N SER A 74 -2.66 24.83 15.98
CA SER A 74 -1.56 24.10 15.35
C SER A 74 -0.82 24.90 14.27
N PHE A 75 -1.46 25.91 13.68
CA PHE A 75 -0.83 26.80 12.70
C PHE A 75 -0.20 28.05 13.33
N LYS A 76 -0.50 28.34 14.61
CA LYS A 76 0.04 29.50 15.33
C LYS A 76 1.39 29.20 15.98
N THR A 77 1.61 27.95 16.38
CA THR A 77 2.86 27.52 17.00
C THR A 77 3.67 26.72 15.98
N PRO A 78 4.94 27.08 15.70
CA PRO A 78 5.83 26.20 14.94
C PRO A 78 5.80 24.82 15.59
N PRO A 79 5.71 23.72 14.81
CA PRO A 79 5.70 22.38 15.39
C PRO A 79 6.90 22.27 16.31
N SER A 80 6.64 22.10 17.62
CA SER A 80 7.68 21.78 18.59
C SER A 80 8.42 20.59 18.00
N THR A 81 9.73 20.71 17.82
CA THR A 81 10.56 19.60 17.39
C THR A 81 10.32 18.49 18.39
N ALA A 82 9.46 17.54 18.00
CA ALA A 82 9.12 16.41 18.85
C ALA A 82 10.43 15.81 19.30
N ASN A 83 10.63 15.70 20.62
CA ASN A 83 11.79 15.05 21.18
C ASN A 83 11.87 13.68 20.50
N ILE A 84 12.87 13.52 19.64
CA ILE A 84 13.10 12.31 18.87
C ILE A 84 13.29 11.23 19.93
N LEU A 85 12.30 10.35 20.09
CA LEU A 85 12.45 9.14 20.86
C LEU A 85 13.34 8.23 20.01
N THR A 86 14.66 8.40 20.09
CA THR A 86 15.60 7.45 19.53
C THR A 86 15.48 6.18 20.37
N ILE A 87 14.69 5.24 19.85
CA ILE A 87 14.60 3.88 20.33
C ILE A 87 15.94 3.24 19.96
N ASP A 88 16.82 3.11 20.96
CA ASP A 88 18.02 2.28 20.84
C ASP A 88 17.58 0.81 20.78
N VAL A 89 17.32 0.34 19.56
CA VAL A 89 16.98 -1.04 19.26
C VAL A 89 18.24 -1.87 19.03
N LEU A 90 19.34 -1.57 19.75
CA LEU A 90 20.55 -2.37 19.71
C LEU A 90 21.12 -2.49 21.13
N GLY A 91 20.38 -3.22 21.97
CA GLY A 91 20.94 -3.87 23.14
C GLY A 91 22.14 -4.74 22.73
N GLY A 92 23.34 -4.17 22.86
CA GLY A 92 24.63 -4.81 22.71
C GLY A 92 25.49 -4.42 23.91
N GLY A 93 25.59 -5.33 24.88
CA GLY A 93 26.09 -5.06 26.22
C GLY A 93 27.55 -4.64 26.33
N GLY A 94 27.91 -4.21 27.54
CA GLY A 94 29.31 -4.03 27.92
C GLY A 94 29.48 -3.12 29.12
N GLY A 95 29.39 -3.69 30.32
CA GLY A 95 29.64 -2.97 31.56
C GLY A 95 31.09 -2.53 31.70
N LYS A 96 31.26 -1.34 32.29
CA LYS A 96 32.27 -1.00 33.30
C LYS A 96 31.91 0.35 33.92
#